data_AF-A0AAF0T7R4-F1
#
_entry.id   AF-A0AAF0T7R4-F1
#
_cell.length_a   1.000
_cell.length_b   1.000
_cell.length_c   1.000
_cell.angle_alpha   90.00
_cell.angle_beta   90.00
_cell.angle_gamma   90.00
#
_symmetry.space_group_name_H-M   'P 1'
#
loop_
_entity.id
_entity.type
_entity.pdbx_description
1 polymer ?
#
loop_
_entity_poly.entity_id
_entity_poly.type
_entity_poly.pdbx_seq_one_letter_code
_entity_poly.pdbx_strand_id
1 'polypeptide(L)'
;MEKVEEDMVLACSVRRHGLENWEMVAAEFSNSISKRFRCILQYTSVECQVKYESLKGHFKSLYQTNFTEEEDDESGFINLMADKLTKTYRDYWTEQVKLGDTPLQKKSPNIFKQEAEETIKLNEEKGDDKSNEKMENINQNFIKFLNVVRSHKHRCFFESRLPSQEDLYYFKQIKQHMDLQIIKNKLEQDVYSNVKITSLFRDLLFIFNNAIVYYPNETLQYSIALELRANIMREMGRNPYFVAKLCVDYLQRQPKIGAKGIQGT
;
A
#
# COMPACT_ATOMS: atom_id res chain seq x y z
N MET A 1 1.55 -9.49 8.84
CA MET A 1 2.62 -10.34 8.28
C MET A 1 3.94 -9.60 8.18
N GLU A 2 3.99 -8.58 7.34
CA GLU A 2 5.25 -8.00 6.89
C GLU A 2 6.09 -7.42 8.03
N LYS A 3 5.41 -6.85 9.03
CA LYS A 3 6.03 -6.41 10.29
C LYS A 3 6.75 -7.53 11.05
N VAL A 4 6.13 -8.71 11.17
CA VAL A 4 6.75 -9.89 11.84
C VAL A 4 8.04 -10.31 11.12
N GLU A 5 8.05 -10.17 9.80
CA GLU A 5 9.23 -10.53 9.02
C GLU A 5 10.32 -9.47 9.04
N GLU A 6 9.97 -8.19 8.97
CA GLU A 6 10.93 -7.10 9.22
C GLU A 6 11.59 -7.28 10.58
N ASP A 7 10.79 -7.55 11.61
CA ASP A 7 11.26 -7.79 12.97
C ASP A 7 12.14 -9.06 13.04
N MET A 8 11.78 -10.14 12.34
CA MET A 8 12.59 -11.35 12.22
C MET A 8 13.95 -11.07 11.57
N VAL A 9 13.98 -10.35 10.44
CA VAL A 9 15.22 -10.00 9.74
C VAL A 9 16.11 -9.15 10.64
N LEU A 10 15.53 -8.12 11.30
CA LEU A 10 16.28 -7.28 12.24
C LEU A 10 16.87 -8.10 13.40
N ALA A 11 16.07 -8.96 14.03
CA ALA A 11 16.55 -9.83 15.11
C ALA A 11 17.64 -10.81 14.62
N CYS A 12 17.53 -11.35 13.41
CA CYS A 12 18.55 -12.21 12.82
C CYS A 12 19.86 -11.46 12.51
N SER A 13 19.78 -10.23 12.01
CA SER A 13 20.96 -9.41 11.74
C SER A 13 21.66 -9.02 13.05
N VAL A 14 20.90 -8.65 14.09
CA VAL A 14 21.45 -8.40 15.44
C VAL A 14 22.06 -9.67 16.04
N ARG A 15 21.44 -10.83 15.86
CA ARG A 15 22.03 -12.12 16.28
C ARG A 15 23.37 -12.41 15.62
N ARG A 16 23.55 -12.06 14.35
CA ARG A 16 24.78 -12.35 13.60
C ARG A 16 25.91 -11.38 13.92
N HIS A 17 25.58 -10.10 14.11
CA HIS A 17 26.58 -9.03 14.23
C HIS A 17 26.73 -8.46 15.64
N GLY A 18 25.83 -8.83 16.56
CA GLY A 18 25.81 -8.35 17.94
C GLY A 18 25.32 -6.91 18.08
N LEU A 19 25.29 -6.43 19.33
CA LEU A 19 24.90 -5.06 19.69
C LEU A 19 26.06 -4.05 19.59
N GLU A 20 27.24 -4.49 19.18
CA GLU A 20 28.43 -3.63 19.04
C GLU A 20 28.66 -3.16 17.59
N ASN A 21 28.16 -3.92 16.60
CA ASN A 21 28.44 -3.66 15.18
C ASN A 21 27.18 -3.30 14.39
N TRP A 22 26.59 -2.16 14.73
CA TRP A 22 25.35 -1.68 14.12
C TRP A 22 25.48 -1.28 12.65
N GLU A 23 26.68 -0.99 12.18
CA GLU A 23 26.92 -0.72 10.76
C GLU A 23 26.67 -1.99 9.91
N MET A 24 27.17 -3.14 10.38
CA MET A 24 26.91 -4.42 9.72
C MET A 24 25.45 -4.84 9.84
N VAL A 25 24.82 -4.64 11.01
CA VAL A 25 23.38 -4.87 11.20
C VAL A 25 22.58 -4.04 10.19
N ALA A 26 22.89 -2.75 10.05
CA ALA A 26 22.22 -1.85 9.15
C ALA A 26 22.41 -2.24 7.67
N ALA A 27 23.63 -2.63 7.28
CA ALA A 27 23.91 -3.08 5.92
C ALA A 27 23.15 -4.36 5.56
N GLU A 28 23.16 -5.37 6.44
CA GLU A 28 22.44 -6.63 6.22
C GLU A 28 20.93 -6.42 6.20
N PHE A 29 20.40 -5.69 7.18
CA PHE A 29 18.98 -5.38 7.29
C PHE A 29 18.50 -4.63 6.04
N SER A 30 19.21 -3.55 5.67
CA SER A 30 18.94 -2.78 4.45
C SER A 30 18.92 -3.65 3.20
N ASN A 31 19.92 -4.52 3.01
CA ASN A 31 20.00 -5.40 1.85
C ASN A 31 18.87 -6.43 1.79
N SER A 32 18.52 -7.01 2.94
CA SER A 32 17.47 -8.03 3.03
C SER A 32 16.09 -7.43 2.73
N ILE A 33 15.79 -6.28 3.34
CA ILE A 33 14.57 -5.53 3.11
C ILE A 33 14.50 -5.01 1.67
N SER A 34 15.61 -4.48 1.14
CA SER A 34 15.71 -3.97 -0.24
C SER A 34 15.37 -5.03 -1.29
N LYS A 35 15.96 -6.23 -1.18
CA LYS A 35 15.71 -7.35 -2.10
C LYS A 35 14.23 -7.72 -2.15
N ARG A 36 13.60 -7.75 -0.98
CA ARG A 36 12.19 -8.11 -0.82
C ARG A 36 11.24 -7.10 -1.44
N PHE A 37 11.45 -5.81 -1.18
CA PHE A 37 10.60 -4.75 -1.70
C PHE A 37 10.99 -4.30 -3.12
N ARG A 38 12.02 -4.92 -3.70
CA ARG A 38 12.59 -4.55 -5.01
C ARG A 38 12.93 -3.05 -5.07
N CYS A 39 13.52 -2.53 -4.01
CA CYS A 39 14.04 -1.15 -3.98
C CYS A 39 15.26 -0.97 -3.11
N ILE A 40 15.90 0.18 -3.28
CA ILE A 40 17.05 0.60 -2.50
C ILE A 40 16.52 1.26 -1.22
N LEU A 41 16.49 0.50 -0.13
CA LEU A 41 16.19 0.98 1.20
C LEU A 41 17.48 0.97 2.00
N GLN A 42 17.84 2.13 2.54
CA GLN A 42 19.03 2.32 3.35
C GLN A 42 18.57 2.74 4.74
N TYR A 43 18.89 1.90 5.71
CA TYR A 43 18.75 2.19 7.13
C TYR A 43 20.13 2.51 7.70
N THR A 44 20.17 3.49 8.58
CA THR A 44 21.36 3.85 9.36
C THR A 44 21.50 2.95 10.57
N SER A 45 22.70 2.92 11.16
CA SER A 45 22.97 2.22 12.42
C SER A 45 22.00 2.67 13.52
N VAL A 46 21.76 3.97 13.64
CA VAL A 46 20.87 4.57 14.64
C VAL A 46 19.40 4.18 14.42
N GLU A 47 18.92 4.15 13.17
CA GLU A 47 17.55 3.70 12.89
C GLU A 47 17.34 2.22 13.25
N CYS A 48 18.34 1.37 12.96
CA CYS A 48 18.30 -0.05 13.35
C CYS A 48 18.32 -0.24 14.87
N GLN A 49 19.11 0.56 15.60
CA GLN A 49 19.11 0.56 17.07
C GLN A 49 17.73 0.88 17.63
N VAL A 50 17.13 2.00 17.20
CA VAL A 50 15.81 2.43 17.66
C VAL A 50 14.74 1.36 17.35
N LYS A 51 14.78 0.78 16.15
CA LYS A 51 13.87 -0.31 15.76
C LYS A 51 14.08 -1.54 16.64
N TYR A 52 15.32 -1.90 16.95
CA TYR A 52 15.63 -3.05 17.78
C TYR A 52 15.15 -2.85 19.21
N GLU A 53 15.35 -1.68 19.80
CA GLU A 53 14.87 -1.39 21.16
C GLU A 53 13.34 -1.42 21.25
N SER A 54 12.65 -0.89 20.23
CA SER A 54 11.19 -1.01 20.14
C SER A 54 10.74 -2.47 20.04
N LEU A 55 11.40 -3.27 19.18
CA LEU A 55 11.14 -4.69 19.06
C LEU A 55 11.40 -5.44 20.37
N LYS A 56 12.52 -5.17 21.03
CA LYS A 56 12.90 -5.74 22.33
C LYS A 56 11.85 -5.45 23.39
N GLY A 57 11.41 -4.20 23.50
CA GLY A 57 10.34 -3.79 24.42
C GLY A 57 9.02 -4.52 24.15
N HIS A 58 8.57 -4.53 22.89
CA HIS A 58 7.34 -5.22 22.50
C HIS A 58 7.41 -6.74 22.75
N PHE A 59 8.55 -7.35 22.44
CA PHE A 59 8.76 -8.78 22.64
C PHE A 59 8.71 -9.15 24.14
N LYS A 60 9.39 -8.37 25.00
CA LYS A 60 9.31 -8.55 26.46
C LYS A 60 7.88 -8.44 26.97
N SER A 61 7.13 -7.44 26.48
CA SER A 61 5.73 -7.25 26.86
C SER A 61 4.83 -8.41 26.43
N LEU A 62 5.02 -8.94 25.22
CA LEU A 62 4.16 -9.99 24.65
C LEU A 62 4.38 -11.35 25.32
N TYR A 63 5.62 -11.67 25.66
CA TYR A 63 5.96 -12.99 26.18
C TYR A 63 6.02 -13.06 27.71
N GLN A 64 5.71 -11.96 28.42
CA GLN A 64 5.72 -11.88 29.89
C GLN A 64 6.91 -12.64 30.49
N THR A 65 8.10 -12.39 29.94
CA THR A 65 9.25 -13.24 30.22
C THR A 65 9.62 -13.12 31.70
N ASN A 66 9.41 -14.22 32.45
CA ASN A 66 9.94 -14.49 33.79
C ASN A 66 11.48 -14.60 33.78
N PHE A 67 12.18 -13.66 33.16
CA PHE A 67 13.62 -13.54 33.36
C PHE A 67 13.82 -12.80 34.68
N THR A 68 14.23 -13.54 35.71
CA THR A 68 14.80 -12.96 36.92
C THR A 68 15.98 -12.10 36.52
N GLU A 69 16.08 -10.91 37.10
CA GLU A 69 17.11 -9.88 36.86
C GLU A 69 18.52 -10.32 37.35
N GLU A 70 18.83 -11.62 37.28
CA GLU A 70 20.12 -12.19 37.62
C GLU A 70 20.86 -12.53 36.33
N GLU A 71 21.70 -11.59 35.91
CA GLU A 71 22.88 -11.73 35.04
C GLU A 71 22.68 -12.14 33.56
N ASP A 72 22.63 -11.12 32.70
CA ASP A 72 23.70 -10.84 31.72
C ASP A 72 23.96 -11.78 30.52
N ASP A 73 22.96 -12.47 29.98
CA ASP A 73 23.06 -13.05 28.63
C ASP A 73 22.12 -12.39 27.60
N GLU A 74 22.44 -11.14 27.26
CA GLU A 74 21.82 -10.40 26.17
C GLU A 74 21.90 -11.18 24.83
N SER A 75 22.94 -12.00 24.64
CA SER A 75 23.07 -12.90 23.48
C SER A 75 22.02 -14.01 23.51
N GLY A 76 21.79 -14.63 24.67
CA GLY A 76 20.72 -15.61 24.91
C GLY A 76 19.33 -15.03 24.61
N PHE A 77 19.07 -13.79 25.03
CA PHE A 77 17.83 -13.10 24.73
C PHE A 77 17.65 -12.83 23.23
N ILE A 78 18.69 -12.34 22.54
CA ILE A 78 18.68 -12.13 21.08
C ILE A 78 18.42 -13.44 20.34
N ASN A 79 19.07 -14.53 20.75
CA ASN A 79 18.87 -15.86 20.16
C ASN A 79 17.42 -16.33 20.29
N LEU A 80 16.86 -16.24 21.51
CA LEU A 80 15.47 -16.58 21.78
C LEU A 80 14.51 -15.76 20.91
N MET A 81 14.73 -14.45 20.84
CA MET A 81 13.90 -13.55 20.04
C MET A 81 13.94 -13.93 18.55
N ALA A 82 15.14 -14.08 18.00
CA ALA A 82 15.33 -14.45 16.60
C ALA A 82 14.68 -15.81 16.28
N ASP A 83 14.83 -16.81 17.16
CA ASP A 83 14.26 -18.14 16.98
C ASP A 83 12.74 -18.13 17.05
N LYS A 84 12.15 -17.41 18.01
CA LYS A 84 10.69 -17.30 18.10
C LYS A 84 10.11 -16.59 16.89
N LEU A 85 10.67 -15.46 16.48
CA LEU A 85 10.19 -14.72 15.30
C LEU A 85 10.34 -15.57 14.03
N THR A 86 11.47 -16.27 13.87
CA THR A 86 11.71 -17.18 12.74
C THR A 86 10.71 -18.33 12.74
N LYS A 87 10.40 -18.90 13.91
CA LYS A 87 9.42 -19.96 14.05
C LYS A 87 8.02 -19.45 13.70
N THR A 88 7.59 -18.32 14.26
CA THR A 88 6.28 -17.72 13.94
C THR A 88 6.13 -17.45 12.46
N TYR A 89 7.17 -16.92 11.82
CA TYR A 89 7.19 -16.70 10.38
C TYR A 89 7.06 -18.01 9.59
N ARG A 90 7.87 -19.03 9.94
CA ARG A 90 7.83 -20.35 9.30
C ARG A 90 6.47 -21.04 9.47
N ASP A 91 5.91 -21.01 10.67
CA ASP A 91 4.63 -21.65 10.99
C ASP A 91 3.50 -21.04 10.15
N TYR A 92 3.49 -19.71 10.03
CA TYR A 92 2.55 -19.02 9.14
C TYR A 92 2.70 -19.47 7.69
N TRP A 93 3.92 -19.44 7.13
CA TRP A 93 4.10 -19.82 5.72
C TRP A 93 3.75 -21.28 5.47
N THR A 94 4.02 -22.15 6.44
CA THR A 94 3.63 -23.55 6.36
C THR A 94 2.10 -23.70 6.33
N GLU A 95 1.37 -22.89 7.10
CA GLU A 95 -0.10 -22.85 7.05
C GLU A 95 -0.62 -22.30 5.72
N GLN A 96 0.01 -21.26 5.17
CA GLN A 96 -0.37 -20.72 3.86
C GLN A 96 -0.16 -21.72 2.73
N VAL A 97 0.94 -22.48 2.73
CA VAL A 97 1.19 -23.53 1.73
C VAL A 97 0.09 -24.59 1.77
N LYS A 98 -0.31 -25.04 2.97
CA LYS A 98 -1.40 -26.01 3.15
C LYS A 98 -2.74 -25.51 2.62
N LEU A 99 -3.00 -24.20 2.72
CA LEU A 99 -4.22 -23.60 2.20
C LEU A 99 -4.14 -23.30 0.69
N GLY A 100 -2.93 -23.10 0.15
CA GLY A 100 -2.64 -22.82 -1.26
C GLY A 100 -2.82 -24.01 -2.21
N ASP A 101 -2.90 -25.24 -1.68
CA ASP A 101 -3.27 -26.45 -2.44
C ASP A 101 -4.74 -26.47 -2.87
N THR A 102 -5.55 -25.51 -2.40
CA THR A 102 -6.90 -25.26 -2.89
C THR A 102 -6.80 -24.47 -4.20
N PRO A 103 -7.50 -24.83 -5.30
CA PRO A 103 -7.42 -24.09 -6.57
C PRO A 103 -7.90 -22.64 -6.40
N LEU A 104 -6.98 -21.73 -6.06
CA LEU A 104 -7.25 -20.31 -6.05
C LEU A 104 -7.34 -19.87 -7.50
N GLN A 105 -8.54 -19.42 -7.85
CA GLN A 105 -8.89 -18.95 -9.18
C GLN A 105 -7.79 -18.04 -9.72
N LYS A 106 -7.08 -18.50 -10.74
CA LYS A 106 -6.48 -17.64 -11.77
C LYS A 106 -7.59 -16.80 -12.37
N LYS A 107 -7.97 -15.74 -11.68
CA LYS A 107 -8.78 -14.66 -12.19
C LYS A 107 -8.00 -13.40 -11.90
N SER A 108 -7.03 -13.11 -12.77
CA SER A 108 -7.08 -11.80 -13.40
C SER A 108 -8.06 -11.98 -14.55
N PRO A 109 -9.37 -11.72 -14.37
CA PRO A 109 -10.25 -11.74 -15.53
C PRO A 109 -9.79 -10.61 -16.45
N ASN A 110 -10.12 -10.74 -17.73
CA ASN A 110 -10.06 -9.72 -18.77
C ASN A 110 -10.85 -8.42 -18.42
N ILE A 111 -10.96 -8.02 -17.14
CA ILE A 111 -11.65 -6.81 -16.66
C ILE A 111 -11.11 -5.57 -17.40
N PHE A 112 -9.80 -5.49 -17.61
CA PHE A 112 -9.19 -4.35 -18.29
C PHE A 112 -9.59 -4.25 -19.77
N LYS A 113 -9.73 -5.39 -20.47
CA LYS A 113 -10.21 -5.40 -21.85
C LYS A 113 -11.68 -4.95 -21.93
N GLN A 114 -12.51 -5.40 -20.99
CA GLN A 114 -13.91 -5.00 -20.91
C GLN A 114 -14.07 -3.50 -20.59
N GLU A 115 -13.33 -2.96 -19.62
CA GLU A 115 -13.35 -1.51 -19.31
C GLU A 115 -12.88 -0.66 -20.51
N ALA A 116 -11.89 -1.13 -21.28
CA ALA A 116 -11.40 -0.45 -22.49
C ALA A 116 -12.41 -0.52 -23.65
N GLU A 117 -12.99 -1.69 -23.91
CA GLU A 117 -13.99 -1.93 -24.96
C GLU A 117 -15.29 -1.12 -24.72
N GLU A 118 -15.71 -0.95 -23.47
CA GLU A 118 -16.82 -0.07 -23.11
C GLU A 118 -16.49 1.43 -23.31
N THR A 119 -15.20 1.81 -23.20
CA THR A 119 -14.77 3.20 -23.35
C THR A 119 -14.72 3.63 -24.83
N ILE A 120 -14.28 2.74 -25.72
CA ILE A 120 -14.26 2.98 -27.17
C ILE A 120 -15.68 3.23 -27.70
N LYS A 121 -16.69 2.49 -27.21
CA LYS A 121 -18.10 2.66 -27.61
C LYS A 121 -18.73 3.99 -27.19
N LEU A 122 -18.20 4.66 -26.15
CA LEU A 122 -18.76 5.92 -25.62
C LEU A 122 -18.12 7.17 -26.24
N ASN A 123 -16.91 7.05 -26.80
CA ASN A 123 -16.17 8.20 -27.36
C ASN A 123 -16.56 8.55 -28.80
N GLU A 124 -17.44 7.77 -29.46
CA GLU A 124 -17.96 8.08 -30.80
C GLU A 124 -18.99 9.23 -30.81
N GLU A 125 -19.45 9.70 -29.65
CA GLU A 125 -20.43 10.79 -29.54
C GLU A 125 -19.89 11.98 -28.74
N LYS A 126 -19.48 13.03 -29.46
CA LYS A 126 -19.27 14.46 -29.07
C LYS A 126 -17.81 14.96 -29.18
N GLY A 127 -17.56 15.71 -30.24
CA GLY A 127 -16.44 16.67 -30.33
C GLY A 127 -16.96 18.10 -30.18
N ASP A 128 -16.36 18.88 -29.27
CA ASP A 128 -16.55 20.33 -29.21
C ASP A 128 -15.26 21.02 -28.72
N ASP A 129 -14.83 22.06 -29.44
CA ASP A 129 -13.42 22.49 -29.59
C ASP A 129 -12.91 23.40 -28.44
N LYS A 130 -13.82 23.96 -27.63
CA LYS A 130 -13.47 24.77 -26.43
C LYS A 130 -13.05 23.94 -25.21
N SER A 131 -13.26 22.63 -25.28
CA SER A 131 -12.86 21.70 -24.22
C SER A 131 -11.34 21.50 -24.19
N ASN A 132 -10.66 21.60 -25.33
CA ASN A 132 -9.27 21.18 -25.51
C ASN A 132 -8.25 21.89 -24.60
N GLU A 133 -8.31 23.23 -24.43
CA GLU A 133 -7.29 23.95 -23.64
C GLU A 133 -7.39 23.68 -22.12
N LYS A 134 -8.61 23.66 -21.57
CA LYS A 134 -8.85 23.21 -20.19
C LYS A 134 -8.55 21.73 -20.00
N MET A 135 -8.74 20.92 -21.06
CA MET A 135 -8.43 19.49 -21.09
C MET A 135 -6.92 19.22 -21.04
N GLU A 136 -6.14 20.00 -21.79
CA GLU A 136 -4.68 19.93 -21.84
C GLU A 136 -4.07 20.21 -20.46
N ASN A 137 -4.54 21.26 -19.78
CA ASN A 137 -4.05 21.66 -18.45
C ASN A 137 -4.37 20.62 -17.37
N ILE A 138 -5.51 19.94 -17.50
CA ILE A 138 -5.93 18.83 -16.66
C ILE A 138 -4.95 17.66 -16.82
N ASN A 139 -4.66 17.24 -18.06
CA ASN A 139 -3.68 16.19 -18.37
C ASN A 139 -2.27 16.50 -17.84
N GLN A 140 -1.80 17.74 -18.00
CA GLN A 140 -0.48 18.18 -17.53
C GLN A 140 -0.33 18.10 -16.01
N ASN A 141 -1.35 18.51 -15.23
CA ASN A 141 -1.30 18.40 -13.77
C ASN A 141 -1.27 16.94 -13.30
N PHE A 142 -1.87 16.01 -14.06
CA PHE A 142 -1.84 14.58 -13.73
C PHE A 142 -0.53 13.91 -14.08
N ILE A 143 0.05 14.23 -15.23
CA ILE A 143 1.42 13.80 -15.56
C ILE A 143 2.39 14.29 -14.49
N LYS A 144 2.24 15.54 -14.05
CA LYS A 144 3.02 16.09 -12.93
C LYS A 144 2.84 15.27 -11.65
N PHE A 145 1.61 14.89 -11.29
CA PHE A 145 1.36 14.07 -10.11
C PHE A 145 1.90 12.64 -10.24
N LEU A 146 1.68 11.96 -11.36
CA LEU A 146 2.28 10.65 -11.63
C LEU A 146 3.80 10.73 -11.52
N ASN A 147 4.40 11.83 -11.97
CA ASN A 147 5.83 12.07 -11.80
C ASN A 147 6.22 12.23 -10.31
N VAL A 148 5.40 12.87 -9.47
CA VAL A 148 5.63 12.94 -8.01
C VAL A 148 5.60 11.55 -7.37
N VAL A 149 4.61 10.72 -7.71
CA VAL A 149 4.56 9.35 -7.18
C VAL A 149 5.74 8.54 -7.69
N ARG A 150 6.10 8.71 -8.97
CA ARG A 150 7.20 7.97 -9.61
C ARG A 150 8.59 8.41 -9.14
N SER A 151 8.75 9.65 -8.69
CA SER A 151 10.01 10.17 -8.14
C SER A 151 10.16 9.91 -6.64
N HIS A 152 9.10 9.46 -5.97
CA HIS A 152 9.13 9.18 -4.55
C HIS A 152 10.13 8.06 -4.21
N LYS A 153 10.98 8.29 -3.20
CA LYS A 153 12.03 7.34 -2.75
C LYS A 153 11.50 5.93 -2.51
N HIS A 154 10.25 5.85 -2.05
CA HIS A 154 9.58 4.60 -1.66
C HIS A 154 8.48 4.15 -2.62
N ARG A 155 8.49 4.63 -3.88
CA ARG A 155 7.53 4.23 -4.93
C ARG A 155 7.40 2.72 -5.09
N CYS A 156 8.50 1.99 -4.91
CA CYS A 156 8.58 0.53 -5.08
C CYS A 156 7.52 -0.26 -4.33
N PHE A 157 7.09 0.22 -3.15
CA PHE A 157 6.04 -0.45 -2.35
C PHE A 157 4.71 -0.57 -3.11
N PHE A 158 4.50 0.27 -4.11
CA PHE A 158 3.26 0.38 -4.88
C PHE A 158 3.46 0.12 -6.37
N GLU A 159 4.69 -0.24 -6.78
CA GLU A 159 5.03 -0.35 -8.19
C GLU A 159 4.33 -1.54 -8.84
N SER A 160 4.47 -2.70 -8.21
CA SER A 160 3.91 -3.97 -8.66
C SER A 160 3.46 -4.75 -7.45
N ARG A 161 2.56 -5.72 -7.64
CA ARG A 161 2.26 -6.71 -6.62
C ARG A 161 3.52 -7.30 -5.96
N LEU A 162 3.56 -7.22 -4.63
CA LEU A 162 4.62 -7.79 -3.80
C LEU A 162 4.31 -9.26 -3.46
N PRO A 163 5.32 -10.10 -3.17
CA PRO A 163 5.10 -11.49 -2.76
C PRO A 163 4.18 -11.63 -1.54
N SER A 164 4.24 -10.67 -0.60
CA SER A 164 3.34 -10.62 0.56
C SER A 164 1.85 -10.42 0.19
N GLN A 165 1.58 -9.92 -1.02
CA GLN A 165 0.24 -9.66 -1.53
C GLN A 165 -0.28 -10.80 -2.42
N GLU A 166 0.40 -11.95 -2.43
CA GLU A 166 0.01 -13.17 -3.14
C GLU A 166 -0.51 -14.27 -2.20
N ASP A 167 -0.67 -13.97 -0.90
CA ASP A 167 -1.18 -14.90 0.10
C ASP A 167 -2.71 -14.77 0.33
N LEU A 168 -3.28 -15.80 0.97
CA LEU A 168 -4.72 -15.83 1.26
C LEU A 168 -5.15 -14.74 2.24
N TYR A 169 -4.25 -14.31 3.12
CA TYR A 169 -4.56 -13.25 4.07
C TYR A 169 -4.80 -11.93 3.32
N TYR A 170 -3.95 -11.60 2.34
CA TYR A 170 -4.15 -10.47 1.45
C TYR A 170 -5.47 -10.58 0.69
N PHE A 171 -5.76 -11.73 0.05
CA PHE A 171 -7.00 -11.90 -0.72
C PHE A 171 -8.27 -11.82 0.13
N LYS A 172 -8.22 -12.21 1.41
CA LYS A 172 -9.34 -12.07 2.35
C LYS A 172 -9.61 -10.60 2.70
N GLN A 173 -8.57 -9.77 2.80
CA GLN A 173 -8.66 -8.37 3.19
C GLN A 173 -8.93 -7.45 1.99
N ILE A 174 -8.23 -7.69 0.87
CA ILE A 174 -8.19 -6.80 -0.29
C ILE A 174 -8.94 -7.44 -1.46
N LYS A 175 -10.15 -6.91 -1.72
CA LYS A 175 -11.05 -7.40 -2.77
C LYS A 175 -10.57 -7.10 -4.17
N GLN A 176 -9.92 -5.95 -4.36
CA GLN A 176 -9.43 -5.50 -5.65
C GLN A 176 -8.02 -4.94 -5.46
N HIS A 177 -7.05 -5.65 -5.99
CA HIS A 177 -5.68 -5.17 -6.02
C HIS A 177 -5.52 -4.07 -7.07
N MET A 178 -4.66 -3.10 -6.76
CA MET A 178 -4.26 -2.03 -7.66
C MET A 178 -2.81 -1.69 -7.37
N ASP A 179 -2.03 -1.47 -8.42
CA ASP A 179 -0.63 -1.04 -8.36
C ASP A 179 -0.32 -0.07 -9.52
N LEU A 180 0.86 0.57 -9.49
CA LEU A 180 1.23 1.57 -10.49
C LEU A 180 1.44 0.96 -11.88
N GLN A 181 1.82 -0.32 -11.98
CA GLN A 181 1.94 -1.02 -13.26
C GLN A 181 0.56 -1.28 -13.89
N ILE A 182 -0.46 -1.64 -13.11
CA ILE A 182 -1.85 -1.74 -13.58
C ILE A 182 -2.33 -0.39 -14.08
N ILE A 183 -2.09 0.69 -13.33
CA ILE A 183 -2.47 2.04 -13.76
C ILE A 183 -1.73 2.42 -15.05
N LYS A 184 -0.43 2.12 -15.17
CA LYS A 184 0.34 2.34 -16.40
C LYS A 184 -0.28 1.61 -17.59
N ASN A 185 -0.62 0.33 -17.42
CA ASN A 185 -1.23 -0.48 -18.48
C ASN A 185 -2.62 0.05 -18.88
N LYS A 186 -3.42 0.52 -17.91
CA LYS A 186 -4.73 1.15 -18.17
C LYS A 186 -4.59 2.49 -18.91
N LEU A 187 -3.53 3.24 -18.62
CA LEU A 187 -3.22 4.49 -19.34
C LEU A 187 -2.81 4.20 -20.80
N GLU A 188 -1.97 3.19 -21.02
CA GLU A 188 -1.55 2.75 -22.36
C GLU A 188 -2.72 2.23 -23.22
N GLN A 189 -3.77 1.72 -22.59
CA GLN A 189 -5.01 1.24 -23.23
C GLN A 189 -6.10 2.33 -23.35
N ASP A 190 -5.78 3.59 -23.04
CA ASP A 190 -6.71 4.74 -23.05
C ASP A 190 -7.99 4.54 -22.19
N VAL A 191 -7.91 3.69 -21.15
CA VAL A 191 -9.03 3.46 -20.22
C VAL A 191 -9.35 4.72 -19.42
N TYR A 192 -8.33 5.55 -19.18
CA TYR A 192 -8.44 6.83 -18.50
C TYR A 192 -8.63 7.99 -19.48
N SER A 193 -9.34 7.75 -20.59
CA SER A 193 -9.73 8.81 -21.50
C SER A 193 -10.29 10.01 -20.72
N ASN A 194 -10.14 11.20 -21.29
CA ASN A 194 -10.36 12.47 -20.61
C ASN A 194 -11.72 12.63 -19.90
N VAL A 195 -12.76 11.91 -20.33
CA VAL A 195 -14.10 11.87 -19.70
C VAL A 195 -14.13 11.07 -18.38
N LYS A 196 -13.23 10.08 -18.26
CA LYS A 196 -13.12 9.15 -17.13
C LYS A 196 -11.94 9.47 -16.21
N ILE A 197 -11.44 10.71 -16.19
CA ILE A 197 -10.36 11.09 -15.29
C ILE A 197 -10.61 10.75 -13.80
N THR A 198 -11.87 10.77 -13.37
CA THR A 198 -12.28 10.32 -12.04
C THR A 198 -11.96 8.85 -11.72
N SER A 199 -11.93 7.96 -12.72
CA SER A 199 -11.55 6.56 -12.52
C SER A 199 -10.05 6.41 -12.27
N LEU A 200 -9.20 7.22 -12.89
CA LEU A 200 -7.76 7.25 -12.59
C LEU A 200 -7.52 7.62 -11.13
N PHE A 201 -8.17 8.67 -10.64
CA PHE A 201 -8.04 9.09 -9.24
C PHE A 201 -8.56 8.05 -8.26
N ARG A 202 -9.69 7.43 -8.57
CA ARG A 202 -10.22 6.31 -7.80
C ARG A 202 -9.18 5.19 -7.73
N ASP A 203 -8.56 4.84 -8.85
CA ASP A 203 -7.59 3.75 -8.92
C ASP A 203 -6.27 4.12 -8.20
N LEU A 204 -5.81 5.37 -8.30
CA LEU A 204 -4.70 5.89 -7.50
C LEU A 204 -4.99 5.84 -5.99
N LEU A 205 -6.18 6.26 -5.57
CA LEU A 205 -6.60 6.15 -4.18
C LEU A 205 -6.71 4.69 -3.73
N PHE A 206 -7.12 3.77 -4.62
CA PHE A 206 -7.21 2.34 -4.28
C PHE A 206 -5.86 1.76 -3.90
N ILE A 207 -4.77 2.13 -4.60
CA ILE A 207 -3.41 1.70 -4.23
C ILE A 207 -3.13 1.98 -2.75
N PHE A 208 -3.32 3.25 -2.34
CA PHE A 208 -2.94 3.69 -1.00
C PHE A 208 -3.95 3.30 0.07
N ASN A 209 -5.24 3.28 -0.24
CA ASN A 209 -6.25 2.79 0.70
C ASN A 209 -6.07 1.29 0.99
N ASN A 210 -5.77 0.49 -0.05
CA ASN A 210 -5.48 -0.93 0.15
C ASN A 210 -4.24 -1.12 1.03
N ALA A 211 -3.20 -0.31 0.80
CA ALA A 211 -2.00 -0.33 1.64
C ALA A 211 -2.31 0.04 3.10
N ILE A 212 -3.10 1.09 3.35
CA ILE A 212 -3.51 1.51 4.70
C ILE A 212 -4.32 0.43 5.42
N VAL A 213 -5.16 -0.31 4.69
CA VAL A 213 -5.95 -1.42 5.25
C VAL A 213 -5.09 -2.64 5.54
N TYR A 214 -4.17 -2.98 4.64
CA TYR A 214 -3.40 -4.21 4.72
C TYR A 214 -2.18 -4.12 5.64
N TYR A 215 -1.48 -2.98 5.64
CA TYR A 215 -0.24 -2.82 6.37
C TYR A 215 -0.46 -2.28 7.79
N PRO A 216 0.23 -2.82 8.81
CA PRO A 216 0.23 -2.26 10.16
C PRO A 216 0.75 -0.81 10.19
N ASN A 217 0.26 -0.01 11.14
CA ASN A 217 0.55 1.43 11.17
C ASN A 217 2.03 1.77 11.46
N GLU A 218 2.78 0.80 11.98
CA GLU A 218 4.20 0.88 12.32
C GLU A 218 5.12 0.68 11.11
N THR A 219 4.55 0.27 9.97
CA THR A 219 5.31 0.02 8.73
C THR A 219 5.56 1.30 7.94
N LEU A 220 6.65 1.30 7.16
CA LEU A 220 6.94 2.41 6.26
C LEU A 220 5.90 2.51 5.14
N GLN A 221 5.36 1.37 4.72
CA GLN A 221 4.34 1.21 3.69
C GLN A 221 3.07 1.96 4.08
N TYR A 222 2.62 1.81 5.33
CA TYR A 222 1.46 2.51 5.86
C TYR A 222 1.67 4.03 5.90
N SER A 223 2.81 4.48 6.46
CA SER A 223 3.11 5.92 6.59
C SER A 223 3.25 6.61 5.23
N ILE A 224 3.97 5.99 4.28
CA ILE A 224 4.09 6.52 2.92
C ILE A 224 2.74 6.46 2.18
N ALA A 225 1.92 5.43 2.39
CA ALA A 225 0.58 5.38 1.79
C ALA A 225 -0.30 6.53 2.28
N LEU A 226 -0.25 6.89 3.58
CA LEU A 226 -0.95 8.06 4.10
C LEU A 226 -0.47 9.36 3.44
N GLU A 227 0.84 9.54 3.30
CA GLU A 227 1.44 10.73 2.68
C GLU A 227 1.00 10.87 1.21
N LEU A 228 1.18 9.83 0.41
CA LEU A 228 0.84 9.84 -1.01
C LEU A 228 -0.68 10.01 -1.22
N ARG A 229 -1.51 9.38 -0.38
CA ARG A 229 -2.96 9.59 -0.39
C ARG A 229 -3.34 11.04 -0.09
N ALA A 230 -2.71 11.66 0.91
CA ALA A 230 -2.97 13.05 1.24
C ALA A 230 -2.58 14.00 0.09
N ASN A 231 -1.47 13.71 -0.58
CA ASN A 231 -1.04 14.44 -1.77
C ASN A 231 -2.08 14.32 -2.91
N ILE A 232 -2.60 13.12 -3.17
CA ILE A 232 -3.68 12.91 -4.16
C ILE A 232 -4.92 13.72 -3.80
N MET A 233 -5.36 13.62 -2.55
CA MET A 233 -6.57 14.30 -2.11
C MET A 233 -6.46 15.81 -2.25
N ARG A 234 -5.28 16.36 -1.96
CA ARG A 234 -4.99 17.79 -2.13
C ARG A 234 -5.05 18.22 -3.59
N GLU A 235 -4.47 17.44 -4.49
CA GLU A 235 -4.49 17.73 -5.94
C GLU A 235 -5.92 17.63 -6.51
N MET A 236 -6.71 16.64 -6.07
CA MET A 236 -8.13 16.57 -6.43
C MET A 236 -8.93 17.77 -5.92
N GLY A 237 -8.69 18.20 -4.67
CA GLY A 237 -9.39 19.34 -4.08
C GLY A 237 -9.05 20.68 -4.76
N ARG A 238 -7.88 20.79 -5.39
CA ARG A 238 -7.47 21.95 -6.20
C ARG A 238 -8.08 21.98 -7.59
N ASN A 239 -8.58 20.85 -8.08
CA ASN A 239 -9.11 20.75 -9.43
C ASN A 239 -10.62 21.06 -9.45
N PRO A 240 -11.05 22.17 -10.08
CA PRO A 240 -12.45 22.60 -10.10
C PRO A 240 -13.40 21.55 -10.69
N TYR A 241 -12.91 20.72 -11.61
CA TYR A 241 -13.69 19.64 -12.23
C TYR A 241 -14.11 18.57 -11.20
N PHE A 242 -13.25 18.29 -10.23
CA PHE A 242 -13.52 17.30 -9.17
C PHE A 242 -14.39 17.87 -8.06
N VAL A 243 -14.20 19.13 -7.69
CA VAL A 243 -15.06 19.82 -6.72
C VAL A 243 -16.50 19.88 -7.24
N ALA A 244 -16.69 20.18 -8.53
CA ALA A 244 -18.00 20.17 -9.17
C ALA A 244 -18.63 18.77 -9.24
N LYS A 245 -17.85 17.73 -9.58
CA LYS A 245 -18.36 16.36 -9.72
C LYS A 245 -18.65 15.67 -8.37
N LEU A 246 -17.85 15.94 -7.33
CA LEU A 246 -18.15 15.56 -5.94
C LEU A 246 -19.43 16.26 -5.44
N CYS A 247 -19.66 17.53 -5.78
CA CYS A 247 -20.92 18.21 -5.46
C CYS A 247 -22.12 17.57 -6.19
N VAL A 248 -21.97 17.20 -7.47
CA VAL A 248 -23.03 16.52 -8.23
C VAL A 248 -23.35 15.14 -7.64
N ASP A 249 -22.34 14.33 -7.33
CA ASP A 249 -22.53 13.01 -6.72
C ASP A 249 -23.11 13.10 -5.30
N TYR A 250 -22.73 14.13 -4.53
CA TYR A 250 -23.28 14.39 -3.19
C TYR A 250 -24.73 14.88 -3.25
N LEU A 251 -25.10 15.70 -4.24
CA LEU A 251 -26.48 16.17 -4.47
C LEU A 251 -27.38 15.07 -5.03
N GLN A 252 -26.85 14.15 -5.84
CA GLN A 252 -27.58 13.00 -6.37
C GLN A 252 -27.82 11.89 -5.33
N ARG A 253 -27.02 11.85 -4.26
CA ARG A 253 -27.16 10.88 -3.15
C ARG A 253 -27.89 11.42 -1.93
N GLN A 254 -28.36 12.68 -1.94
CA GLN A 254 -29.27 13.15 -0.90
C GLN A 254 -30.57 12.34 -0.97
N PRO A 255 -31.03 11.73 0.12
CA PRO A 255 -32.34 11.10 0.13
C PRO A 255 -33.37 12.17 -0.23
N LYS A 256 -34.21 11.89 -1.23
CA LYS A 256 -35.33 12.78 -1.57
C LYS A 256 -36.22 12.89 -0.33
N ILE A 257 -36.07 13.97 0.43
CA ILE A 257 -36.99 14.30 1.50
C ILE A 257 -38.32 14.59 0.81
N GLY A 258 -39.22 13.62 0.87
CA GLY A 258 -40.57 13.75 0.35
C GLY A 258 -41.24 14.92 1.06
N ALA A 259 -41.50 15.99 0.32
CA ALA A 259 -42.44 17.01 0.73
C ALA A 259 -43.83 16.37 0.81
N LYS A 260 -44.19 15.81 1.97
CA LYS A 260 -45.60 15.57 2.29
C LYS A 260 -46.19 16.91 2.68
N GLY A 261 -46.97 17.44 1.76
CA GLY A 261 -47.78 18.64 1.95
C GLY A 261 -48.64 18.52 3.20
N ILE A 262 -48.62 19.60 3.97
CA ILE A 262 -49.62 19.90 4.99
C ILE A 262 -50.91 20.18 4.21
N GLN A 263 -51.87 19.28 4.25
CA GLN A 263 -53.27 19.61 4.00
C GLN A 263 -53.96 19.60 5.36
N GLY A 264 -54.36 20.79 5.79
CA GLY A 264 -55.20 20.97 6.96
C GLY A 264 -56.64 20.62 6.67
N THR A 265 -57.31 20.14 7.71
CA THR A 265 -58.75 20.32 8.00
C THR A 265 -58.91 20.27 9.50
#